data_AF-K2FGK5-F1
#
_entry.id   AF-K2FGK5-F1
#
_cell.length_a   1.000
_cell.length_b   1.000
_cell.length_c   1.000
_cell.angle_alpha   90.00
_cell.angle_beta   90.00
_cell.angle_gamma   90.00
#
_symmetry.space_group_name_H-M   'P 1'
#
loop_
_entity.id
_entity.type
_entity.pdbx_description
1 polymer ?
#
loop_
_entity_poly.entity_id
_entity_poly.type
_entity_poly.pdbx_seq_one_letter_code
_entity_poly.pdbx_strand_id
1 'polypeptide(L)'
;MHLLAEKRDKRAFKPLLQIAALNEEALDLALGEHLTESFKCCVAAACDDESKIREFIEDHQHAEWARYALVAALTHRVIAGDSPAEPLLEWLCACGEKTRQWLKDQPLSVSTAGDALLMGALARAIAAIGSLSHLPILQQWWDDGLLDPQTAGMAWYARELNRPLAERLERFFQYRQPYVPDAIGEMSRWYCFADKFHNPRAKARELQQPLPQAPAKILPCRHEQAKVGRNDPCPCGSGKKYKKCCAA
;
A
#
# COMPACT_ATOMS: atom_id res chain seq x y z
N MET A 1 -6.99 2.93 20.68
CA MET A 1 -5.72 3.54 20.20
C MET A 1 -5.87 5.00 19.80
N HIS A 2 -6.92 5.38 19.06
CA HIS A 2 -7.17 6.76 18.64
C HIS A 2 -7.14 7.80 19.76
N LEU A 3 -7.75 7.51 20.91
CA LEU A 3 -7.68 8.39 22.08
C LEU A 3 -6.24 8.62 22.58
N LEU A 4 -5.41 7.57 22.59
CA LEU A 4 -4.01 7.68 22.99
C LEU A 4 -3.20 8.44 21.94
N ALA A 5 -3.51 8.25 20.66
CA ALA A 5 -2.91 8.98 19.55
C ALA A 5 -3.26 10.47 19.60
N GLU A 6 -4.53 10.81 19.87
CA GLU A 6 -4.99 12.18 20.07
C GLU A 6 -4.24 12.88 21.21
N LYS A 7 -4.01 12.15 22.32
CA LYS A 7 -3.23 12.67 23.44
C LYS A 7 -1.72 12.55 23.25
N ARG A 8 -1.25 12.03 22.11
CA ARG A 8 0.17 11.73 21.82
C ARG A 8 0.85 10.97 22.96
N ASP A 9 0.14 10.02 23.57
CA ASP A 9 0.62 9.29 24.73
C ASP A 9 1.67 8.24 24.31
N LYS A 10 2.93 8.57 24.58
CA LYS A 10 4.10 7.74 24.26
C LYS A 10 4.07 6.35 24.87
N ARG A 11 3.33 6.14 25.97
CA ARG A 11 3.15 4.81 26.58
C ARG A 11 2.44 3.84 25.65
N ALA A 12 1.70 4.35 24.66
CA ALA A 12 1.05 3.54 23.64
C ALA A 12 2.02 2.99 22.58
N PHE A 13 3.22 3.58 22.42
CA PHE A 13 4.13 3.24 21.33
C PHE A 13 4.54 1.75 21.32
N LYS A 14 5.05 1.26 22.46
CA LYS A 14 5.48 -0.13 22.58
C LYS A 14 4.32 -1.11 22.38
N PRO A 15 3.14 -0.95 23.02
CA PRO A 15 1.97 -1.78 22.74
C PRO A 15 1.55 -1.76 21.26
N LEU A 16 1.60 -0.61 20.60
CA LEU A 16 1.26 -0.52 19.18
C LEU A 16 2.22 -1.30 18.29
N LEU A 17 3.54 -1.25 18.56
CA LEU A 17 4.51 -2.08 17.86
C LEU A 17 4.33 -3.57 18.15
N GLN A 18 3.93 -3.94 19.37
CA GLN A 18 3.60 -5.34 19.70
C GLN A 18 2.37 -5.83 18.93
N ILE A 19 1.37 -4.99 18.72
CA ILE A 19 0.22 -5.30 17.87
C ILE A 19 0.69 -5.47 16.41
N ALA A 20 1.53 -4.56 15.90
CA ALA A 20 2.07 -4.67 14.54
C ALA A 20 2.88 -5.97 14.33
N ALA A 21 3.53 -6.48 15.38
CA ALA A 21 4.33 -7.70 15.36
C ALA A 21 3.51 -9.00 15.37
N LEU A 22 2.17 -8.93 15.44
CA LEU A 22 1.33 -10.12 15.31
C LEU A 22 1.51 -10.77 13.93
N ASN A 23 1.27 -12.08 13.85
CA ASN A 23 1.22 -12.76 12.56
C ASN A 23 0.05 -12.24 11.71
N GLU A 24 0.07 -12.51 10.40
CA GLU A 24 -0.89 -11.96 9.45
C GLU A 24 -2.36 -12.21 9.85
N GLU A 25 -2.70 -13.43 10.25
CA GLU A 25 -4.07 -13.80 10.66
C GLU A 25 -4.53 -13.04 11.91
N ALA A 26 -3.68 -12.98 12.94
CA ALA A 26 -4.00 -12.27 14.17
C ALA A 26 -4.03 -10.75 13.96
N LEU A 27 -3.19 -10.22 13.08
CA LEU A 27 -3.15 -8.81 12.73
C LEU A 27 -4.40 -8.39 11.96
N ASP A 28 -4.83 -9.18 10.97
CA ASP A 28 -6.07 -8.97 10.23
C ASP A 28 -7.29 -9.07 11.15
N LEU A 29 -7.33 -10.06 12.04
CA LEU A 29 -8.41 -10.16 13.03
C LEU A 29 -8.45 -8.96 13.99
N ALA A 30 -7.29 -8.46 14.42
CA ALA A 30 -7.20 -7.39 15.40
C ALA A 30 -7.50 -6.01 14.79
N LEU A 31 -7.05 -5.75 13.56
CA LEU A 31 -7.11 -4.42 12.95
C LEU A 31 -7.90 -4.39 11.64
N GLY A 32 -7.85 -5.43 10.81
CA GLY A 32 -8.44 -5.45 9.48
C GLY A 32 -8.06 -4.21 8.67
N GLU A 33 -9.06 -3.56 8.06
CA GLU A 33 -8.87 -2.31 7.29
C GLU A 33 -8.21 -1.18 8.11
N HIS A 34 -8.34 -1.19 9.43
CA HIS A 34 -7.74 -0.17 10.28
C HIS A 34 -6.20 -0.12 10.15
N LEU A 35 -5.56 -1.26 9.86
CA LEU A 35 -4.11 -1.37 9.66
C LEU A 35 -3.61 -0.41 8.57
N THR A 36 -4.33 -0.31 7.45
CA THR A 36 -3.93 0.52 6.31
C THR A 36 -4.55 1.92 6.38
N GLU A 37 -5.66 2.10 7.10
CA GLU A 37 -6.38 3.37 7.22
C GLU A 37 -5.83 4.32 8.27
N SER A 38 -5.92 4.00 9.57
CA SER A 38 -5.58 4.95 10.65
C SER A 38 -4.57 4.43 11.67
N PHE A 39 -4.13 3.17 11.56
CA PHE A 39 -3.07 2.60 12.41
C PHE A 39 -1.76 3.41 12.31
N LYS A 40 -1.33 3.73 11.08
CA LYS A 40 -0.14 4.58 10.83
C LYS A 40 -0.19 5.92 11.57
N CYS A 41 -1.36 6.57 11.62
CA CYS A 41 -1.55 7.85 12.31
C CYS A 41 -1.40 7.67 13.82
N CYS A 42 -1.91 6.54 14.36
CA CYS A 42 -1.78 6.23 15.78
C CYS A 42 -0.33 5.96 16.19
N VAL A 43 0.40 5.15 15.41
CA VAL A 43 1.82 4.87 15.67
C VAL A 43 2.63 6.16 15.56
N ALA A 44 2.43 6.94 14.50
CA ALA A 44 3.18 8.16 14.27
C ALA A 44 2.98 9.19 15.40
N ALA A 45 1.74 9.35 15.87
CA ALA A 45 1.39 10.29 16.95
C ALA A 45 1.98 9.88 18.31
N ALA A 46 1.95 8.58 18.63
CA ALA A 46 2.47 8.02 19.87
C ALA A 46 3.98 7.71 19.83
N CYS A 47 4.63 7.83 18.67
CA CYS A 47 6.01 7.40 18.47
C CYS A 47 6.98 8.08 19.45
N ASP A 48 7.69 7.24 20.21
CA ASP A 48 8.71 7.64 21.17
C ASP A 48 10.13 7.52 20.59
N ASP A 49 10.36 6.49 19.76
CA ASP A 49 11.66 6.19 19.16
C ASP A 49 11.49 5.67 17.71
N GLU A 50 11.85 6.49 16.72
CA GLU A 50 11.76 6.11 15.31
C GLU A 50 12.69 4.97 14.93
N SER A 51 13.80 4.77 15.64
CA SER A 51 14.74 3.69 15.33
C SER A 51 14.07 2.33 15.45
N LYS A 52 13.16 2.16 16.41
CA LYS A 52 12.36 0.94 16.58
C LYS A 52 11.37 0.69 15.46
N ILE A 53 10.86 1.76 14.84
CA ILE A 53 10.02 1.62 13.65
C ILE A 53 10.89 1.16 12.46
N ARG A 54 12.08 1.73 12.30
CA ARG A 54 13.02 1.38 11.22
C ARG A 54 13.52 -0.07 11.36
N GLU A 55 13.93 -0.47 12.56
CA GLU A 55 14.30 -1.86 12.89
C GLU A 55 13.17 -2.84 12.53
N PHE A 56 11.92 -2.49 12.88
CA PHE A 56 10.76 -3.31 12.55
C PHE A 56 10.57 -3.46 11.03
N ILE A 57 10.68 -2.36 10.28
CA ILE A 57 10.49 -2.36 8.81
C ILE A 57 11.58 -3.17 8.11
N GLU A 58 12.83 -3.13 8.59
CA GLU A 58 13.95 -3.88 8.00
C GLU A 58 13.86 -5.39 8.25
N ASP A 59 13.08 -5.84 9.24
CA ASP A 59 12.88 -7.26 9.52
C ASP A 59 11.81 -7.88 8.60
N HIS A 60 12.28 -8.72 7.67
CA HIS A 60 11.49 -9.44 6.67
C HIS A 60 10.50 -10.45 7.27
N GLN A 61 10.63 -10.81 8.55
CA GLN A 61 9.71 -11.75 9.21
C GLN A 61 8.38 -11.10 9.60
N HIS A 62 8.31 -9.77 9.67
CA HIS A 62 7.06 -9.07 9.99
C HIS A 62 6.11 -9.02 8.80
N ALA A 63 4.81 -8.97 9.11
CA ALA A 63 3.75 -8.86 8.11
C ALA A 63 3.95 -7.65 7.19
N GLU A 64 3.80 -7.88 5.88
CA GLU A 64 4.05 -6.89 4.83
C GLU A 64 3.22 -5.61 5.00
N TRP A 65 1.94 -5.74 5.35
CA TRP A 65 1.05 -4.60 5.56
C TRP A 65 1.38 -3.81 6.83
N ALA A 66 1.94 -4.45 7.85
CA ALA A 66 2.47 -3.75 9.02
C ALA A 66 3.70 -2.92 8.65
N ARG A 67 4.66 -3.51 7.93
CA ARG A 67 5.84 -2.81 7.42
C ARG A 67 5.44 -1.62 6.53
N TYR A 68 4.48 -1.83 5.62
CA TYR A 68 3.91 -0.78 4.77
C TYR A 68 3.33 0.39 5.61
N ALA A 69 2.48 0.08 6.58
CA ALA A 69 1.84 1.10 7.43
C ALA A 69 2.88 1.90 8.25
N LEU A 70 3.95 1.25 8.69
CA LEU A 70 5.00 1.88 9.48
C LEU A 70 5.92 2.80 8.67
N VAL A 71 6.17 2.51 7.38
CA VAL A 71 6.82 3.49 6.47
C VAL A 71 6.00 4.77 6.38
N ALA A 72 4.67 4.62 6.24
CA ALA A 72 3.77 5.77 6.23
C ALA A 72 3.75 6.51 7.58
N ALA A 73 3.88 5.80 8.70
CA ALA A 73 3.96 6.42 10.03
C ALA A 73 5.19 7.33 10.17
N LEU A 74 6.38 6.88 9.74
CA LEU A 74 7.59 7.71 9.70
C LEU A 74 7.39 8.95 8.81
N THR A 75 6.80 8.76 7.63
CA THR A 75 6.52 9.84 6.68
C THR A 75 5.56 10.88 7.29
N HIS A 76 4.53 10.45 8.02
CA HIS A 76 3.59 11.33 8.68
C HIS A 76 4.25 12.19 9.76
N ARG A 77 5.29 11.69 10.45
CA ARG A 77 6.05 12.48 11.43
C ARG A 77 6.81 13.64 10.78
N VAL A 78 7.37 13.42 9.60
CA VAL A 78 7.99 14.49 8.80
C VAL A 78 6.94 15.49 8.32
N ILE A 79 5.81 15.01 7.80
CA ILE A 79 4.70 15.86 7.34
C ILE A 79 4.14 16.73 8.48
N ALA A 80 4.05 16.18 9.69
CA ALA A 80 3.63 16.91 10.88
C ALA A 80 4.67 17.88 11.43
N GLY A 81 5.91 17.82 10.93
CA GLY A 81 7.03 18.65 11.41
C GLY A 81 7.68 18.17 12.70
N ASP A 82 7.40 16.95 13.17
CA ASP A 82 8.03 16.40 14.38
C ASP A 82 9.43 15.81 14.12
N SER A 83 9.77 15.57 12.86
CA SER A 83 11.05 14.99 12.45
C SER A 83 11.54 15.63 11.14
N PRO A 84 12.86 15.82 10.95
CA PRO A 84 13.41 16.34 9.70
C PRO A 84 13.27 15.33 8.55
N ALA A 85 13.17 15.83 7.32
CA ALA A 85 12.97 14.99 6.13
C ALA A 85 14.26 14.25 5.73
N GLU A 86 15.41 14.92 5.83
CA GLU A 86 16.68 14.45 5.29
C GLU A 86 17.13 13.11 5.89
N PRO A 87 17.17 12.92 7.23
CA PRO A 87 17.57 11.63 7.79
C PRO A 87 16.61 10.49 7.42
N LEU A 88 15.32 10.79 7.24
CA LEU A 88 14.36 9.79 6.79
C LEU A 88 14.58 9.46 5.31
N LEU A 89 14.84 10.44 4.45
CA LEU A 89 15.12 10.22 3.03
C LEU A 89 16.38 9.38 2.82
N GLU A 90 17.46 9.67 3.55
CA GLU A 90 18.68 8.87 3.52
C GLU A 90 18.39 7.41 3.90
N TRP A 91 17.63 7.21 4.97
CA TRP A 91 17.24 5.87 5.40
C TRP A 91 16.31 5.18 4.40
N LEU A 92 15.32 5.86 3.83
CA LEU A 92 14.39 5.30 2.83
C LEU A 92 15.15 4.79 1.60
N CYS A 93 16.11 5.57 1.09
CA CYS A 93 16.96 5.18 -0.03
C CYS A 93 17.84 3.98 0.34
N ALA A 94 18.47 3.98 1.52
CA ALA A 94 19.32 2.88 1.97
C ALA A 94 18.52 1.58 2.21
N CYS A 95 17.35 1.68 2.84
CA CYS A 95 16.44 0.56 3.07
C CYS A 95 15.94 -0.03 1.74
N GLY A 96 15.58 0.83 0.78
CA GLY A 96 15.17 0.39 -0.55
C GLY A 96 16.29 -0.33 -1.32
N GLU A 97 17.53 0.15 -1.24
CA GLU A 97 18.67 -0.54 -1.88
C GLU A 97 18.97 -1.88 -1.21
N LYS A 98 18.93 -1.98 0.12
CA LYS A 98 19.06 -3.26 0.83
C LYS A 98 17.97 -4.24 0.41
N THR A 99 16.71 -3.79 0.35
CA THR A 99 15.55 -4.60 -0.03
C THR A 99 15.67 -5.07 -1.47
N ARG A 100 16.05 -4.17 -2.38
CA ARG A 100 16.34 -4.47 -3.79
C ARG A 100 17.42 -5.53 -3.94
N GLN A 101 18.53 -5.42 -3.21
CA GLN A 101 19.60 -6.41 -3.27
C GLN A 101 19.12 -7.76 -2.72
N TRP A 102 18.43 -7.76 -1.58
CA TRP A 102 17.85 -8.97 -1.00
C TRP A 102 16.91 -9.68 -1.99
N LEU A 103 16.04 -8.93 -2.68
CA LEU A 103 15.11 -9.45 -3.69
C LEU A 103 15.84 -10.13 -4.87
N LYS A 104 16.99 -9.60 -5.29
CA LYS A 104 17.81 -10.19 -6.37
C LYS A 104 18.49 -11.48 -5.95
N ASP A 105 18.82 -11.60 -4.68
CA ASP A 105 19.54 -12.75 -4.13
C ASP A 105 18.61 -13.91 -3.70
N GLN A 106 17.29 -13.70 -3.70
CA GLN A 106 16.34 -14.73 -3.28
C GLN A 106 16.17 -15.84 -4.33
N PRO A 107 16.14 -17.12 -3.90
CA PRO A 107 15.73 -18.21 -4.78
C PRO A 107 14.23 -18.13 -5.07
N LEU A 108 13.80 -18.69 -6.21
CA LEU A 108 12.38 -18.72 -6.64
C LEU A 108 11.41 -19.35 -5.63
N SER A 109 11.92 -20.11 -4.65
CA SER A 109 11.12 -20.75 -3.60
C SER A 109 10.71 -19.82 -2.46
N VAL A 110 11.35 -18.65 -2.34
CA VAL A 110 11.03 -17.66 -1.30
C VAL A 110 9.97 -16.72 -1.85
N SER A 111 8.87 -16.55 -1.10
CA SER A 111 7.88 -15.52 -1.44
C SER A 111 8.49 -14.13 -1.22
N THR A 112 8.49 -13.32 -2.27
CA THR A 112 9.02 -11.96 -2.27
C THR A 112 7.92 -10.90 -2.35
N ALA A 113 6.65 -11.30 -2.36
CA ALA A 113 5.51 -10.41 -2.55
C ALA A 113 5.48 -9.26 -1.53
N GLY A 114 5.74 -9.55 -0.26
CA GLY A 114 5.75 -8.55 0.80
C GLY A 114 6.85 -7.51 0.68
N ASP A 115 8.04 -7.92 0.23
CA ASP A 115 9.15 -6.99 0.01
C ASP A 115 8.95 -6.16 -1.27
N ALA A 116 8.28 -6.70 -2.30
CA ALA A 116 7.83 -5.91 -3.44
C ALA A 116 6.80 -4.84 -3.03
N LEU A 117 5.87 -5.17 -2.13
CA LEU A 117 4.94 -4.19 -1.55
C LEU A 117 5.67 -3.09 -0.76
N LEU A 118 6.72 -3.47 0.00
CA LEU A 118 7.54 -2.53 0.74
C LEU A 118 8.25 -1.54 -0.21
N MET A 119 8.79 -1.98 -1.35
CA MET A 119 9.40 -1.09 -2.35
C MET A 119 8.43 0.02 -2.79
N GLY A 120 7.17 -0.32 -3.01
CA GLY A 120 6.12 0.66 -3.31
C GLY A 120 5.86 1.65 -2.16
N ALA A 121 5.87 1.17 -0.91
CA ALA A 121 5.73 2.02 0.28
C ALA A 121 6.87 3.03 0.39
N LEU A 122 8.11 2.57 0.21
CA LEU A 122 9.32 3.39 0.25
C LEU A 122 9.32 4.43 -0.88
N ALA A 123 8.99 4.02 -2.11
CA ALA A 123 8.90 4.93 -3.25
C ALA A 123 7.84 6.02 -3.03
N ARG A 124 6.68 5.66 -2.47
CA ARG A 124 5.62 6.62 -2.12
C ARG A 124 6.06 7.58 -1.01
N ALA A 125 6.80 7.11 -0.01
CA ALA A 125 7.37 7.97 1.03
C ALA A 125 8.38 8.98 0.45
N ILE A 126 9.30 8.51 -0.40
CA ILE A 126 10.25 9.37 -1.13
C ILE A 126 9.49 10.40 -1.99
N ALA A 127 8.43 10.00 -2.69
CA ALA A 127 7.61 10.91 -3.47
C ALA A 127 6.89 11.97 -2.61
N ALA A 128 6.54 11.64 -1.36
CA ALA A 128 5.84 12.53 -0.45
C ALA A 128 6.75 13.63 0.12
N ILE A 129 7.99 13.30 0.52
CA ILE A 129 8.87 14.23 1.26
C ILE A 129 10.19 14.57 0.53
N GLY A 130 10.54 13.82 -0.51
CA GLY A 130 11.77 14.01 -1.28
C GLY A 130 11.69 15.14 -2.30
N SER A 131 12.64 15.17 -3.23
CA SER A 131 12.73 16.18 -4.30
C SER A 131 13.19 15.54 -5.62
N LEU A 132 13.28 16.33 -6.69
CA LEU A 132 13.71 15.84 -8.00
C LEU A 132 15.07 15.12 -8.00
N SER A 133 15.95 15.39 -7.03
CA SER A 133 17.22 14.65 -6.88
C SER A 133 17.04 13.16 -6.57
N HIS A 134 15.86 12.75 -6.11
CA HIS A 134 15.51 11.37 -5.77
C HIS A 134 14.84 10.63 -6.95
N LEU A 135 14.57 11.32 -8.07
CA LEU A 135 13.99 10.66 -9.23
C LEU A 135 14.89 9.54 -9.82
N PRO A 136 16.23 9.68 -9.89
CA PRO A 136 17.09 8.63 -10.43
C PRO A 136 16.99 7.28 -9.69
N ILE A 137 16.88 7.29 -8.35
CA ILE A 137 16.74 6.05 -7.58
C ILE A 137 15.37 5.39 -7.82
N LEU A 138 14.30 6.18 -7.94
CA LEU A 138 12.97 5.65 -8.28
C LEU A 138 12.94 5.08 -9.70
N GLN A 139 13.64 5.72 -10.65
CA GLN A 139 13.77 5.21 -12.01
C GLN A 139 14.52 3.88 -12.04
N GLN A 140 15.58 3.74 -11.25
CA GLN A 140 16.29 2.47 -11.12
C GLN A 140 15.37 1.36 -10.61
N TRP A 141 14.60 1.62 -9.54
CA TRP A 141 13.66 0.65 -9.00
C TRP A 141 12.53 0.30 -9.98
N TRP A 142 12.10 1.27 -10.79
CA TRP A 142 11.13 1.05 -11.86
C TRP A 142 11.69 0.14 -12.96
N ASP A 143 12.91 0.41 -13.43
CA ASP A 143 13.55 -0.36 -14.49
C ASP A 143 13.84 -1.80 -14.07
N ASP A 144 14.11 -2.02 -12.78
CA ASP A 144 14.24 -3.35 -12.16
C ASP A 144 12.86 -4.05 -11.93
N GLY A 145 11.74 -3.41 -12.27
CA GLY A 145 10.40 -3.98 -12.13
C GLY A 145 9.90 -4.08 -10.69
N LEU A 146 10.46 -3.29 -9.77
CA LEU A 146 10.15 -3.34 -8.34
C LEU A 146 8.99 -2.42 -7.93
N LEU A 147 8.48 -1.61 -8.86
CA LEU A 147 7.37 -0.68 -8.63
C LEU A 147 6.17 -1.09 -9.48
N ASP A 148 5.01 -1.21 -8.85
CA ASP A 148 3.77 -1.57 -9.54
C ASP A 148 3.22 -0.38 -10.37
N PRO A 149 3.14 -0.50 -11.71
CA PRO A 149 2.63 0.54 -12.58
C PRO A 149 1.14 0.82 -12.37
N GLN A 150 0.37 -0.11 -11.80
CA GLN A 150 -1.05 0.10 -11.50
C GLN A 150 -1.25 1.02 -10.29
N THR A 151 -0.29 1.01 -9.36
CA THR A 151 -0.30 1.87 -8.18
C THR A 151 0.14 3.30 -8.53
N ALA A 152 1.26 3.47 -9.22
CA ALA A 152 1.73 4.79 -9.67
C ALA A 152 2.75 4.66 -10.81
N GLY A 153 2.55 5.37 -11.91
CA GLY A 153 3.51 5.41 -13.03
C GLY A 153 4.67 6.40 -12.82
N MET A 154 5.79 6.23 -13.54
CA MET A 154 6.95 7.15 -13.45
C MET A 154 6.62 8.62 -13.73
N ALA A 155 5.69 8.90 -14.64
CA ALA A 155 5.24 10.27 -14.90
C ALA A 155 4.58 10.91 -13.65
N TRP A 156 3.94 10.11 -12.80
CA TRP A 156 3.40 10.58 -11.53
C TRP A 156 4.52 10.93 -10.56
N TYR A 157 5.52 10.05 -10.38
CA TYR A 157 6.67 10.29 -9.50
C TYR A 157 7.45 11.55 -9.89
N ALA A 158 7.78 11.70 -11.18
CA ALA A 158 8.47 12.89 -11.68
C ALA A 158 7.69 14.17 -11.40
N ARG A 159 6.36 14.15 -11.59
CA ARG A 159 5.49 15.29 -11.31
C ARG A 159 5.44 15.63 -9.82
N GLU A 160 5.28 14.65 -8.93
CA GLU A 160 5.24 14.91 -7.49
C GLU A 160 6.59 15.43 -6.98
N LEU A 161 7.71 14.84 -7.40
CA LEU A 161 9.05 15.27 -6.97
C LEU A 161 9.46 16.65 -7.51
N ASN A 162 8.88 17.07 -8.64
CA ASN A 162 9.08 18.41 -9.19
C ASN A 162 8.27 19.49 -8.44
N ARG A 163 7.24 19.11 -7.67
CA ARG A 163 6.49 20.07 -6.85
C ARG A 163 7.30 20.47 -5.61
N PRO A 164 7.29 21.76 -5.24
CA PRO A 164 7.82 22.20 -3.95
C PRO A 164 7.23 21.38 -2.80
N LEU A 165 8.04 21.06 -1.79
CA LEU A 165 7.57 20.31 -0.62
C LEU A 165 6.37 21.00 0.04
N ALA A 166 6.41 22.34 0.16
CA ALA A 166 5.32 23.12 0.72
C ALA A 166 3.97 22.88 0.01
N GLU A 167 3.94 22.82 -1.33
CA GLU A 167 2.71 22.55 -2.10
C GLU A 167 2.19 21.13 -1.82
N ARG A 168 3.08 20.14 -1.72
CA ARG A 168 2.69 18.76 -1.40
C ARG A 168 2.14 18.65 0.02
N LEU A 169 2.73 19.35 0.98
CA LEU A 169 2.23 19.41 2.35
C LEU A 169 0.85 20.09 2.41
N GLU A 170 0.67 21.23 1.73
CA GLU A 170 -0.62 21.92 1.67
C GLU A 170 -1.72 21.00 1.12
N ARG A 171 -1.45 20.31 0.00
CA ARG A 171 -2.37 19.32 -0.58
C ARG A 171 -2.67 18.16 0.37
N PHE A 172 -1.69 17.71 1.15
CA PHE A 172 -1.89 16.67 2.16
C PHE A 172 -2.88 17.16 3.23
N PHE A 173 -2.64 18.34 3.79
CA PHE A 173 -3.48 18.92 4.86
C PHE A 173 -4.88 19.34 4.38
N GLN A 174 -5.08 19.54 3.08
CA GLN A 174 -6.40 19.83 2.51
C GLN A 174 -7.40 18.67 2.73
N TYR A 175 -6.92 17.43 2.71
CA TYR A 175 -7.78 16.24 2.73
C TYR A 175 -7.50 15.28 3.88
N ARG A 176 -6.35 15.41 4.55
CA ARG A 176 -5.86 14.44 5.53
C ARG A 176 -5.22 15.13 6.71
N GLN A 177 -5.08 14.36 7.79
CA GLN A 177 -4.33 14.74 8.96
C GLN A 177 -3.20 13.72 9.15
N PRO A 178 -2.00 14.15 9.57
CA PRO A 178 -0.88 13.23 9.78
C PRO A 178 -1.12 12.35 11.02
N TYR A 179 -1.92 12.84 11.96
CA TYR A 179 -2.32 12.15 13.20
C TYR A 179 -3.83 12.09 13.35
N VAL A 180 -4.27 11.59 14.50
CA VAL A 180 -5.67 11.60 14.93
C VAL A 180 -5.89 12.82 15.84
N PRO A 181 -6.35 13.99 15.33
CA PRO A 181 -6.50 15.19 16.15
C PRO A 181 -7.77 15.20 17.00
N ASP A 182 -8.76 14.39 16.62
CA ASP A 182 -10.05 14.23 17.30
C ASP A 182 -10.48 12.77 17.14
N ALA A 183 -10.31 11.96 18.18
CA ALA A 183 -10.62 10.54 18.12
C ALA A 183 -12.13 10.30 17.93
N ILE A 184 -12.98 11.12 18.54
CA ILE A 184 -14.44 10.98 18.41
C ILE A 184 -14.86 11.38 17.00
N GLY A 185 -14.37 12.52 16.51
CA GLY A 185 -14.65 12.99 15.16
C GLY A 185 -14.20 11.99 14.08
N GLU A 186 -13.02 11.38 14.25
CA GLU A 186 -12.51 10.34 13.36
C GLU A 186 -13.41 9.09 13.39
N MET A 187 -13.67 8.54 14.59
CA MET A 187 -14.40 7.28 14.74
C MET A 187 -15.90 7.43 14.40
N SER A 188 -16.50 8.59 14.65
CA SER A 188 -17.93 8.84 14.35
C SER A 188 -18.27 8.69 12.86
N ARG A 189 -17.27 8.76 11.97
CA ARG A 189 -17.42 8.59 10.52
C ARG A 189 -17.42 7.14 10.07
N TRP A 190 -17.05 6.20 10.94
CA TRP A 190 -17.00 4.79 10.56
C TRP A 190 -18.40 4.24 10.28
N TYR A 191 -18.46 3.29 9.36
CA TYR A 191 -19.73 2.73 8.91
C TYR A 191 -20.58 2.18 10.06
N CYS A 192 -19.95 1.55 11.07
CA CYS A 192 -20.64 1.01 12.24
C CYS A 192 -21.33 2.08 13.12
N PHE A 193 -20.93 3.34 13.04
CA PHE A 193 -21.58 4.45 13.76
C PHE A 193 -22.56 5.25 12.90
N ALA A 194 -22.67 4.95 11.60
CA ALA A 194 -23.64 5.60 10.75
C ALA A 194 -25.08 5.16 11.11
N ASP A 195 -26.05 6.08 11.07
CA ASP A 195 -27.46 5.78 11.36
C ASP A 195 -28.01 4.62 10.52
N LYS A 196 -27.53 4.51 9.27
CA LYS A 196 -27.87 3.43 8.34
C LYS A 196 -27.46 2.04 8.81
N PHE A 197 -26.38 1.91 9.59
CA PHE A 197 -25.92 0.63 10.14
C PHE A 197 -26.89 0.09 11.20
N HIS A 198 -27.42 0.98 12.03
CA HIS A 198 -28.36 0.66 13.11
C HIS A 198 -29.81 0.50 12.62
N ASN A 199 -30.08 0.78 11.34
CA ASN A 199 -31.40 0.61 10.74
C ASN A 199 -31.48 -0.74 9.99
N PRO A 200 -32.04 -1.81 10.60
CA PRO A 200 -32.12 -3.12 9.98
C PRO A 200 -32.93 -3.12 8.68
N ARG A 201 -33.88 -2.19 8.51
CA ARG A 201 -34.64 -2.03 7.25
C ARG A 201 -33.77 -1.39 6.16
N ALA A 202 -32.89 -0.45 6.50
CA ALA A 202 -31.94 0.13 5.56
C ALA A 202 -30.91 -0.91 5.10
N LYS A 203 -30.35 -1.68 6.04
CA LYS A 203 -29.41 -2.78 5.76
C LYS A 203 -30.02 -3.89 4.91
N ALA A 204 -31.26 -4.31 5.20
CA ALA A 204 -31.98 -5.29 4.38
C ALA A 204 -32.29 -4.76 2.98
N ARG A 205 -32.64 -3.47 2.85
CA ARG A 205 -32.89 -2.82 1.56
C ARG A 205 -31.61 -2.67 0.73
N GLU A 206 -30.45 -2.50 1.35
CA GLU A 206 -29.13 -2.42 0.67
C GLU A 206 -28.67 -3.80 0.20
N LEU A 207 -28.83 -4.87 0.99
CA LEU A 207 -28.58 -6.25 0.56
C LEU A 207 -29.53 -6.73 -0.54
N GLN A 208 -30.73 -6.16 -0.60
CA GLN A 208 -31.73 -6.42 -1.66
C GLN A 208 -31.57 -5.48 -2.87
N GLN A 209 -30.68 -4.48 -2.80
CA GLN A 209 -30.39 -3.68 -3.98
C GLN A 209 -29.61 -4.56 -4.97
N PRO A 210 -30.11 -4.73 -6.21
CA PRO A 210 -29.30 -5.36 -7.23
C PRO A 210 -28.02 -4.54 -7.38
N LEU A 211 -26.88 -5.22 -7.43
CA LEU A 211 -25.59 -4.61 -7.76
C LEU A 211 -25.81 -3.65 -8.96
N PRO A 212 -25.31 -2.40 -8.91
CA PRO A 212 -25.46 -1.50 -10.03
C PRO A 212 -24.92 -2.19 -11.28
N GLN A 213 -25.84 -2.54 -12.19
CA GLN A 213 -25.47 -3.09 -13.49
C GLN A 213 -24.71 -1.98 -14.20
N ALA A 214 -23.38 -2.12 -14.27
CA ALA A 214 -22.55 -1.20 -15.02
C ALA A 214 -23.13 -1.08 -16.45
N PRO A 215 -23.51 0.12 -16.92
CA PRO A 215 -23.99 0.26 -18.28
C PRO A 215 -22.77 0.34 -19.21
N ALA A 216 -22.27 -0.82 -19.62
CA ALA A 216 -21.51 -0.96 -20.86
C ALA A 216 -21.73 -2.36 -21.40
N LYS A 217 -22.27 -2.46 -22.62
CA LYS A 217 -22.34 -3.70 -23.38
C LYS A 217 -20.95 -4.33 -23.36
N ILE A 218 -20.78 -5.48 -22.69
CA ILE A 218 -19.61 -6.32 -22.90
C ILE A 218 -19.68 -6.73 -24.37
N LEU A 219 -18.92 -6.06 -25.22
CA LEU A 219 -18.71 -6.56 -26.57
C LEU A 219 -18.01 -7.90 -26.38
N PRO A 220 -18.58 -9.01 -26.86
CA PRO A 220 -17.91 -10.29 -26.77
C PRO A 220 -16.54 -10.15 -27.43
N CYS A 221 -15.49 -10.66 -26.78
CA CYS A 221 -14.17 -10.71 -27.36
C CYS A 221 -14.29 -11.44 -28.71
N ARG A 222 -14.18 -10.68 -29.80
CA ARG A 222 -14.19 -11.23 -31.15
C ARG A 222 -12.77 -11.68 -31.42
N HIS A 223 -12.55 -12.98 -31.51
CA HIS A 223 -11.29 -13.48 -32.02
C HIS A 223 -11.05 -12.88 -33.41
N GLU A 224 -9.96 -12.13 -33.58
CA GLU A 224 -9.54 -11.61 -34.89
C GLU A 224 -9.22 -12.75 -35.86
N GLN A 225 -8.84 -13.89 -35.31
CA GLN A 225 -8.55 -15.12 -36.05
C GLN A 225 -9.76 -16.05 -36.06
N ALA A 226 -9.94 -16.76 -37.17
CA ALA A 226 -10.95 -17.79 -37.29
C ALA A 226 -10.77 -18.85 -36.18
N LYS A 227 -11.90 -19.31 -35.62
CA LYS A 227 -11.91 -20.38 -34.62
C LYS A 227 -11.27 -21.63 -35.23
N VAL A 228 -10.11 -22.05 -34.71
CA VAL A 228 -9.43 -23.27 -35.15
C VAL A 228 -10.33 -24.46 -34.81
N GLY A 229 -10.73 -25.21 -35.83
CA GLY A 229 -11.52 -26.42 -35.67
C GLY A 229 -10.71 -27.50 -34.94
N ARG A 230 -11.38 -28.28 -34.09
CA ARG A 230 -10.75 -29.34 -33.28
C ARG A 230 -9.95 -30.37 -34.12
N ASN A 231 -10.28 -30.53 -35.40
CA ASN A 231 -9.60 -31.43 -36.33
C ASN A 231 -8.64 -30.73 -37.31
N ASP A 232 -8.54 -29.40 -37.28
CA ASP A 232 -7.71 -28.61 -38.20
C ASP A 232 -6.22 -28.72 -37.85
N PRO A 233 -5.30 -28.40 -38.78
CA PRO A 233 -3.88 -28.30 -38.48
C PRO A 233 -3.62 -27.33 -37.31
N CYS A 234 -2.78 -27.74 -36.37
CA CYS A 234 -2.49 -26.93 -35.19
C CYS A 234 -1.66 -25.69 -35.58
N PRO A 235 -2.06 -24.48 -35.14
CA PRO A 235 -1.39 -23.23 -35.54
C PRO A 235 0.03 -23.08 -34.98
N CYS A 236 0.46 -23.95 -34.06
CA CYS A 236 1.84 -23.97 -33.54
C CYS A 236 2.87 -24.58 -34.51
N GLY A 237 2.47 -24.97 -35.72
CA GLY A 237 3.36 -25.52 -36.75
C GLY A 237 3.75 -27.00 -36.54
N SER A 238 3.11 -27.71 -35.61
CA SER A 238 3.45 -29.09 -35.28
C SER A 238 3.05 -30.15 -36.32
N GLY A 239 2.28 -29.76 -37.34
CA GLY A 239 1.71 -30.68 -38.34
C GLY A 239 0.62 -31.63 -37.81
N LYS A 240 0.29 -31.57 -36.50
CA LYS A 240 -0.73 -32.40 -35.86
C LYS A 240 -2.10 -31.70 -35.89
N LYS A 241 -3.19 -32.47 -35.74
CA LYS A 241 -4.54 -31.91 -35.53
C LYS A 241 -4.59 -31.16 -34.19
N TYR A 242 -5.31 -30.04 -34.10
CA TYR A 242 -5.39 -29.17 -32.91
C TYR A 242 -5.71 -29.95 -31.62
N LYS A 243 -6.67 -30.88 -31.67
CA LYS A 243 -7.04 -31.77 -30.53
C LYS A 243 -5.95 -32.73 -30.03
N LYS A 244 -4.87 -32.90 -30.78
CA LYS A 244 -3.74 -33.78 -30.42
C LYS A 244 -2.46 -32.96 -30.17
N CYS A 245 -2.58 -31.64 -30.00
CA CYS A 245 -1.44 -30.75 -29.81
C CYS A 245 -1.75 -29.65 -28.79
N CYS A 246 -2.17 -28.45 -29.22
CA CYS A 246 -2.40 -27.32 -28.29
C CYS A 246 -3.74 -27.37 -27.55
N ALA A 247 -4.63 -28.32 -27.88
CA ALA A 247 -5.86 -28.60 -27.14
C ALA A 247 -5.83 -29.97 -26.44
N ALA A 248 -4.63 -30.50 -26.20
CA ALA A 248 -4.39 -31.71 -25.43
C ALA A 248 -4.17 -31.38 -23.95
#